data_AF-A0A523ZWV4-F1
#
_entry.id   AF-A0A523ZWV4-F1
#
_cell.length_a   1.000
_cell.length_b   1.000
_cell.length_c   1.000
_cell.angle_alpha   90.00
_cell.angle_beta   90.00
_cell.angle_gamma   90.00
#
_symmetry.space_group_name_H-M   'P 1'
#
loop_
_entity.id
_entity.type
_entity.pdbx_description
1 polymer ?
#
loop_
_entity_poly.entity_id
_entity_poly.type
_entity_poly.pdbx_seq_one_letter_code
_entity_poly.pdbx_strand_id
1 'polypeptide(L)'
;MIMADRMEGKRFENDWTMDELGDIYADIEKAVTVPVNVKIEAEHRVLDLSRMEEILRDAELIVLQDCGCKTMRGNCDAPRGTCISLDAAAEDALKDTRYNPRVVTLDEALEALRVSHEAGLVHMAYTMEGDEYPSPICSCCPCCCHTLSGLLRLGLAPVVLTSGKVAVDDSERCTNCGTCVSRCVFRARMMVDGVMAYDPAKCFGCGLCVSTCPANAITLARKV
;
A
#
# COMPACT_ATOMS: atom_id res chain seq x y z
N MET A 1 9.08 -1.43 -18.41
CA MET A 1 10.01 -2.36 -17.74
C MET A 1 9.22 -3.15 -16.71
N ILE A 2 9.00 -4.44 -16.95
CA ILE A 2 8.09 -5.30 -16.18
C ILE A 2 8.74 -5.62 -14.83
N MET A 3 8.04 -5.39 -13.72
CA MET A 3 8.46 -5.68 -12.34
C MET A 3 8.48 -7.20 -12.04
N ALA A 4 9.06 -7.99 -12.93
CA ALA A 4 9.29 -9.40 -12.69
C ALA A 4 10.71 -9.58 -12.16
N ASP A 5 10.78 -10.14 -10.96
CA ASP A 5 11.87 -11.04 -10.55
C ASP A 5 13.07 -10.51 -9.76
N ARG A 6 12.85 -9.77 -8.66
CA ARG A 6 13.86 -9.68 -7.59
C ARG A 6 13.21 -9.62 -6.22
N MET A 7 13.20 -10.72 -5.47
CA MET A 7 12.73 -10.74 -4.07
C MET A 7 13.69 -11.37 -3.07
N GLU A 8 14.92 -11.67 -3.45
CA GLU A 8 16.00 -11.90 -2.48
C GLU A 8 17.21 -11.08 -2.91
N GLY A 9 17.61 -10.11 -2.08
CA GLY A 9 18.72 -9.18 -2.35
C GLY A 9 18.32 -7.74 -2.67
N LYS A 10 19.33 -6.89 -2.97
CA LYS A 10 19.15 -5.50 -3.39
C LYS A 10 18.51 -5.46 -4.79
N ARG A 11 17.30 -4.89 -4.89
CA ARG A 11 16.56 -4.78 -6.16
C ARG A 11 17.01 -3.57 -6.97
N PHE A 12 17.51 -2.55 -6.29
CA PHE A 12 18.02 -1.29 -6.82
C PHE A 12 19.40 -1.02 -6.22
N GLU A 13 20.20 -0.20 -6.90
CA GLU A 13 21.50 0.23 -6.38
C GLU A 13 21.35 0.97 -5.04
N ASN A 14 20.32 1.80 -4.95
CA ASN A 14 19.92 2.54 -3.75
C ASN A 14 18.77 1.85 -2.98
N ASP A 15 18.71 0.51 -2.94
CA ASP A 15 17.70 -0.21 -2.14
C ASP A 15 18.03 -0.15 -0.63
N TRP A 16 17.01 -0.30 0.21
CA TRP A 16 17.17 -0.30 1.67
C TRP A 16 18.10 -1.45 2.11
N THR A 17 19.09 -1.14 2.93
CA THR A 17 19.94 -2.13 3.59
C THR A 17 19.15 -2.86 4.68
N MET A 18 19.66 -4.01 5.13
CA MET A 18 19.02 -4.73 6.24
C MET A 18 19.08 -3.92 7.54
N ASP A 19 20.18 -3.20 7.77
CA ASP A 19 20.35 -2.32 8.92
C ASP A 19 19.33 -1.18 8.91
N GLU A 20 19.12 -0.54 7.75
CA GLU A 20 18.09 0.50 7.64
C GLU A 20 16.68 -0.05 7.87
N LEU A 21 16.39 -1.30 7.49
CA LEU A 21 15.12 -1.98 7.76
C LEU A 21 15.02 -2.51 9.20
N GLY A 22 16.03 -2.29 10.05
CA GLY A 22 16.11 -2.83 11.41
C GLY A 22 14.98 -2.38 12.33
N ASP A 23 14.44 -1.17 12.15
CA ASP A 23 13.34 -0.66 12.97
C ASP A 23 12.05 -1.50 12.79
N ILE A 24 11.81 -1.99 11.57
CA ILE A 24 10.68 -2.88 11.28
C ILE A 24 10.80 -4.19 12.07
N TYR A 25 12.02 -4.71 12.26
CA TYR A 25 12.25 -5.88 13.12
C TYR A 25 11.99 -5.57 14.60
N ALA A 26 12.48 -4.43 15.10
CA ALA A 26 12.32 -4.05 16.49
C ALA A 26 10.85 -3.86 16.89
N ASP A 27 10.04 -3.28 16.00
CA ASP A 27 8.60 -3.12 16.22
C ASP A 27 7.87 -4.47 16.22
N ILE A 28 8.40 -5.45 15.49
CA ILE A 28 7.86 -6.82 15.46
C ILE A 28 8.31 -7.65 16.66
N GLU A 29 9.56 -7.55 17.11
CA GLU A 29 9.97 -8.19 18.36
C GLU A 29 9.07 -7.72 19.50
N LYS A 30 8.76 -6.42 19.57
CA LYS A 30 7.76 -5.88 20.50
C LYS A 30 6.37 -6.50 20.25
N ALA A 31 5.87 -6.51 19.01
CA ALA A 31 4.54 -7.05 18.71
C ALA A 31 4.41 -8.57 18.96
N VAL A 32 5.49 -9.34 18.83
CA VAL A 32 5.53 -10.80 19.02
C VAL A 32 5.80 -11.20 20.46
N THR A 33 6.64 -10.45 21.20
CA THR A 33 6.88 -10.69 22.63
C THR A 33 5.73 -10.21 23.52
N VAL A 34 4.94 -9.26 23.03
CA VAL A 34 3.67 -8.91 23.66
C VAL A 34 2.64 -9.98 23.29
N PRO A 35 2.01 -10.68 24.26
CA PRO A 35 1.05 -11.72 23.97
C PRO A 35 -0.11 -11.19 23.11
N VAL A 36 -0.66 -12.05 22.25
CA VAL A 36 -1.71 -11.84 21.22
C VAL A 36 -2.98 -11.10 21.71
N ASN A 37 -3.05 -10.76 23.00
CA ASN A 37 -4.17 -10.13 23.67
C ASN A 37 -3.89 -8.69 24.16
N VAL A 38 -2.92 -7.99 23.58
CA VAL A 38 -2.70 -6.55 23.83
C VAL A 38 -2.87 -5.80 22.51
N LYS A 39 -3.68 -4.75 22.54
CA LYS A 39 -3.96 -3.88 21.39
C LYS A 39 -2.65 -3.36 20.81
N ILE A 40 -2.46 -3.56 19.51
CA ILE A 40 -1.34 -2.95 18.77
C ILE A 40 -1.61 -1.44 18.73
N GLU A 41 -0.65 -0.64 19.19
CA GLU A 41 -0.77 0.83 19.29
C GLU A 41 -0.86 1.53 17.91
N ALA A 42 -0.67 0.80 16.81
CA ALA A 42 -0.88 1.29 15.45
C ALA A 42 -1.36 0.19 14.49
N GLU A 43 -2.44 0.44 13.74
CA GLU A 43 -2.97 -0.46 12.71
C GLU A 43 -2.53 -0.04 11.30
N HIS A 44 -1.87 -0.94 10.57
CA HIS A 44 -1.43 -0.70 9.19
C HIS A 44 -2.39 -1.40 8.22
N ARG A 45 -3.18 -0.60 7.50
CA ARG A 45 -4.27 -1.12 6.67
C ARG A 45 -3.99 -0.90 5.19
N VAL A 46 -4.22 -1.94 4.39
CA VAL A 46 -4.36 -1.80 2.94
C VAL A 46 -5.81 -1.45 2.63
N LEU A 47 -6.03 -0.35 1.93
CA LEU A 47 -7.36 0.13 1.58
C LEU A 47 -7.56 0.10 0.07
N ASP A 48 -8.81 -0.14 -0.34
CA ASP A 48 -9.23 0.07 -1.71
C ASP A 48 -9.74 1.51 -1.93
N LEU A 49 -9.87 1.92 -3.18
CA LEU A 49 -10.25 3.30 -3.54
C LEU A 49 -11.56 3.75 -2.89
N SER A 50 -12.58 2.87 -2.79
CA SER A 50 -13.87 3.28 -2.21
C SER A 50 -13.73 3.63 -0.74
N ARG A 51 -12.92 2.86 0.01
CA ARG A 51 -12.70 3.14 1.43
C ARG A 51 -11.86 4.39 1.64
N MET A 52 -10.91 4.67 0.75
CA MET A 52 -10.16 5.93 0.80
C MET A 52 -11.07 7.14 0.56
N GLU A 53 -11.99 7.04 -0.40
CA GLU A 53 -12.95 8.09 -0.68
C GLU A 53 -13.85 8.41 0.52
N GLU A 54 -14.34 7.39 1.21
CA GLU A 54 -15.13 7.57 2.45
C GLU A 54 -14.34 8.36 3.50
N ILE A 55 -13.07 8.00 3.75
CA ILE A 55 -12.24 8.67 4.75
C ILE A 55 -11.99 10.14 4.38
N LEU A 56 -11.68 10.42 3.10
CA LEU A 56 -11.40 11.79 2.65
C LEU A 56 -12.64 12.69 2.69
N ARG A 57 -13.84 12.12 2.49
CA ARG A 57 -15.11 12.89 2.53
C ARG A 57 -15.43 13.45 3.91
N ASP A 58 -14.99 12.77 4.95
CA ASP A 58 -15.26 13.15 6.34
C ASP A 58 -14.21 14.14 6.90
N ALA A 59 -13.09 14.34 6.21
CA ALA A 59 -12.00 15.19 6.69
C ALA A 59 -12.31 16.70 6.53
N GLU A 60 -11.93 17.50 7.52
CA GLU A 60 -12.08 18.96 7.49
C GLU A 60 -10.90 19.64 6.78
N LEU A 61 -9.69 19.10 6.96
CA LEU A 61 -8.48 19.60 6.33
C LEU A 61 -7.72 18.46 5.63
N ILE A 62 -7.41 18.65 4.34
CA ILE A 62 -6.64 17.69 3.54
C ILE A 62 -5.36 18.35 3.04
N VAL A 63 -4.22 17.74 3.36
CA VAL A 63 -2.91 18.19 2.90
C VAL A 63 -2.25 17.09 2.09
N LEU A 64 -1.84 17.42 0.87
CA LEU A 64 -1.06 16.55 -0.01
C LEU A 64 0.41 17.00 -0.01
N GLN A 65 1.32 16.05 0.08
CA GLN A 65 2.76 16.30 0.04
C GLN A 65 3.50 15.20 -0.74
N ASP A 66 4.74 15.50 -1.11
CA ASP A 66 5.63 14.54 -1.74
C ASP A 66 5.98 13.39 -0.78
N CYS A 67 5.99 12.16 -1.29
CA CYS A 67 6.38 10.99 -0.52
C CYS A 67 7.88 11.04 -0.17
N GLY A 68 8.21 11.26 1.11
CA GLY A 68 9.60 11.37 1.55
C GLY A 68 10.48 10.16 1.20
N CYS A 69 9.96 8.93 1.34
CA CYS A 69 10.68 7.72 0.93
C CYS A 69 11.00 7.71 -0.57
N LYS A 70 10.07 8.17 -1.41
CA LYS A 70 10.26 8.22 -2.86
C LYS A 70 11.20 9.35 -3.27
N THR A 71 11.08 10.51 -2.63
CA THR A 71 12.00 11.64 -2.81
C THR A 71 13.44 11.24 -2.48
N MET A 72 13.64 10.46 -1.42
CA MET A 72 14.96 9.97 -1.02
C MET A 72 15.51 8.87 -1.95
N ARG A 73 14.68 7.91 -2.36
CA ARG A 73 15.17 6.71 -3.07
C ARG A 73 15.17 6.85 -4.58
N GLY A 74 14.16 7.49 -5.17
CA GLY A 74 14.12 7.76 -6.62
C GLY A 74 14.11 6.52 -7.52
N ASN A 75 13.73 5.33 -7.03
CA ASN A 75 13.84 4.07 -7.76
C ASN A 75 12.75 3.86 -8.85
N CYS A 76 11.83 4.81 -9.05
CA CYS A 76 10.78 4.74 -10.08
C CYS A 76 10.22 6.11 -10.45
N ASP A 77 9.50 6.17 -11.57
CA ASP A 77 8.84 7.38 -12.08
C ASP A 77 7.38 7.55 -11.61
N ALA A 78 6.90 6.70 -10.69
CA ALA A 78 5.54 6.83 -10.18
C ALA A 78 5.34 8.17 -9.43
N PRO A 79 4.11 8.72 -9.37
CA PRO A 79 3.81 10.05 -8.82
C PRO A 79 4.41 10.32 -7.43
N ARG A 80 4.87 11.54 -7.17
CA ARG A 80 5.48 11.92 -5.86
C ARG A 80 4.46 12.44 -4.84
N GLY A 81 3.51 13.27 -5.27
CA GLY A 81 2.42 13.77 -4.41
C GLY A 81 1.44 12.67 -4.05
N THR A 82 1.79 11.83 -3.05
CA THR A 82 1.03 10.63 -2.69
C THR A 82 0.84 10.45 -1.19
N CYS A 83 1.39 11.35 -0.38
CA CYS A 83 1.23 11.35 1.07
C CYS A 83 0.13 12.37 1.41
N ILE A 84 -0.97 11.88 1.96
CA ILE A 84 -2.13 12.66 2.36
C ILE A 84 -2.21 12.64 3.88
N SER A 85 -2.20 13.82 4.49
CA SER A 85 -2.44 14.01 5.91
C SER A 85 -3.82 14.66 6.10
N LEU A 86 -4.49 14.32 7.20
CA LEU A 86 -5.84 14.79 7.52
C LEU A 86 -5.85 15.52 8.85
N ASP A 87 -6.68 16.55 8.96
CA ASP A 87 -7.03 17.26 10.20
C ASP A 87 -5.80 17.64 11.04
N ALA A 88 -5.69 17.20 12.30
CA ALA A 88 -4.56 17.53 13.17
C ALA A 88 -3.19 17.15 12.55
N ALA A 89 -3.11 15.99 11.90
CA ALA A 89 -1.89 15.56 11.21
C ALA A 89 -1.61 16.40 9.95
N ALA A 90 -2.64 16.98 9.32
CA ALA A 90 -2.50 17.90 8.21
C ALA A 90 -1.92 19.25 8.66
N GLU A 91 -2.34 19.77 9.82
CA GLU A 91 -1.76 20.97 10.43
C GLU A 91 -0.27 20.79 10.72
N ASP A 92 0.12 19.62 11.24
CA ASP A 92 1.52 19.28 11.48
C ASP A 92 2.32 19.14 10.19
N ALA A 93 1.74 18.51 9.15
CA ALA A 93 2.38 18.37 7.85
C ALA A 93 2.70 19.73 7.20
N LEU A 94 1.85 20.74 7.37
CA LEU A 94 2.08 22.10 6.83
C LEU A 94 3.29 22.81 7.46
N LYS A 95 3.72 22.39 8.65
CA LYS A 95 4.89 22.99 9.34
C LYS A 95 6.21 22.52 8.73
N ASP A 96 6.23 21.36 8.06
CA ASP A 96 7.42 20.78 7.45
C ASP A 96 7.45 20.97 5.93
N THR A 97 8.12 22.01 5.48
CA THR A 97 8.17 22.37 4.05
C THR A 97 9.07 21.46 3.20
N ARG A 98 9.81 20.50 3.80
CA ARG A 98 10.75 19.62 3.08
C ARG A 98 10.10 18.82 1.95
N TYR A 99 8.81 18.53 2.06
CA TYR A 99 8.07 17.69 1.12
C TYR A 99 6.97 18.43 0.36
N ASN A 100 7.09 19.76 0.25
CA ASN A 100 6.16 20.60 -0.51
C ASN A 100 4.69 20.39 -0.11
N PRO A 101 4.33 20.47 1.18
CA PRO A 101 2.96 20.28 1.62
C PRO A 101 2.06 21.38 1.06
N ARG A 102 0.88 21.01 0.58
CA ARG A 102 -0.15 21.94 0.11
C ARG A 102 -1.52 21.49 0.58
N VAL A 103 -2.36 22.46 0.96
CA VAL A 103 -3.79 22.21 1.17
C VAL A 103 -4.42 21.87 -0.19
N VAL A 104 -5.26 20.85 -0.21
CA VAL A 104 -5.95 20.37 -1.42
C VAL A 104 -7.42 20.19 -1.16
N THR A 105 -8.21 20.27 -2.22
CA THR A 105 -9.62 19.89 -2.23
C THR A 105 -9.79 18.36 -2.18
N LEU A 106 -11.00 17.91 -1.83
CA LEU A 106 -11.37 16.49 -1.92
C LEU A 106 -11.11 15.92 -3.33
N ASP A 107 -11.52 16.64 -4.38
CA ASP A 107 -11.37 16.18 -5.77
C ASP A 107 -9.89 16.02 -6.15
N GLU A 108 -9.02 16.95 -5.74
CA GLU A 108 -7.57 16.85 -5.97
C GLU A 108 -6.94 15.67 -5.21
N ALA A 109 -7.40 15.39 -3.99
CA ALA A 109 -6.93 14.25 -3.21
C ALA A 109 -7.37 12.92 -3.84
N LEU A 110 -8.62 12.81 -4.28
CA LEU A 110 -9.14 11.66 -5.00
C LEU A 110 -8.40 11.42 -6.31
N GLU A 111 -8.08 12.50 -7.05
CA GLU A 111 -7.28 12.41 -8.26
C GLU A 111 -5.87 11.90 -7.97
N ALA A 112 -5.22 12.38 -6.90
CA ALA A 112 -3.91 11.88 -6.49
C ALA A 112 -3.93 10.37 -6.16
N LEU A 113 -5.00 9.88 -5.51
CA LEU A 113 -5.20 8.45 -5.27
C LEU A 113 -5.41 7.68 -6.57
N ARG A 114 -6.27 8.15 -7.47
CA ARG A 114 -6.55 7.50 -8.76
C ARG A 114 -5.28 7.36 -9.61
N VAL A 115 -4.52 8.45 -9.76
CA VAL A 115 -3.28 8.46 -10.53
C VAL A 115 -2.23 7.54 -9.89
N SER A 116 -2.17 7.49 -8.55
CA SER A 116 -1.30 6.55 -7.84
C SER A 116 -1.69 5.09 -8.05
N HIS A 117 -2.99 4.78 -8.00
CA HIS A 117 -3.54 3.44 -8.25
C HIS A 117 -3.21 2.94 -9.66
N GLU A 118 -3.39 3.80 -10.67
CA GLU A 118 -3.07 3.51 -12.07
C GLU A 118 -1.57 3.24 -12.27
N ALA A 119 -0.72 3.98 -11.55
CA ALA A 119 0.71 3.77 -11.48
C ALA A 119 1.11 2.48 -10.72
N GLY A 120 0.16 1.75 -10.12
CA GLY A 120 0.40 0.48 -9.44
C GLY A 120 0.82 0.62 -7.97
N LEU A 121 0.53 1.75 -7.33
CA LEU A 121 0.82 1.97 -5.91
C LEU A 121 -0.28 1.35 -5.06
N VAL A 122 0.09 0.88 -3.88
CA VAL A 122 -0.86 0.37 -2.89
C VAL A 122 -1.21 1.48 -1.91
N HIS A 123 -2.51 1.74 -1.77
CA HIS A 123 -3.04 2.64 -0.77
C HIS A 123 -2.96 2.00 0.62
N MET A 124 -2.17 2.62 1.48
CA MET A 124 -1.94 2.21 2.85
C MET A 124 -2.34 3.35 3.78
N ALA A 125 -2.93 3.02 4.90
CA ALA A 125 -3.27 4.00 5.92
C ALA A 125 -2.80 3.49 7.29
N TYR A 126 -2.35 4.41 8.12
CA TYR A 126 -1.82 4.14 9.45
C TYR A 126 -2.81 4.76 10.44
N THR A 127 -3.29 3.99 11.40
CA THR A 127 -4.12 4.51 12.49
C THR A 127 -3.34 4.37 13.77
N MET A 128 -3.02 5.47 14.46
CA MET A 128 -2.43 5.40 15.79
C MET A 128 -3.52 5.21 16.85
N GLU A 129 -3.16 4.66 18.00
CA GLU A 129 -4.09 4.52 19.12
C GLU A 129 -4.61 5.88 19.59
N GLY A 130 -5.93 6.03 19.59
CA GLY A 130 -6.62 7.26 19.98
C GLY A 130 -7.06 8.13 18.81
N ASP A 131 -6.59 7.86 17.59
CA ASP A 131 -7.02 8.59 16.39
C ASP A 131 -8.38 8.09 15.88
N GLU A 132 -9.26 9.02 15.52
CA GLU A 132 -10.57 8.71 14.93
C GLU A 132 -10.44 8.24 13.48
N TYR A 133 -9.46 8.77 12.74
CA TYR A 133 -9.23 8.48 11.33
C TYR A 133 -7.76 8.12 11.05
N PRO A 134 -7.49 7.25 10.06
CA PRO A 134 -6.11 6.92 9.70
C PRO A 134 -5.38 8.11 9.06
N SER A 135 -4.21 8.47 9.60
CA SER A 135 -3.30 9.45 9.02
C SER A 135 -1.84 9.10 9.33
N PRO A 136 -0.90 9.21 8.36
CA PRO A 136 -1.12 9.62 6.98
C PRO A 136 -1.70 8.50 6.12
N ILE A 137 -2.46 8.88 5.09
CA ILE A 137 -2.81 8.03 3.96
C ILE A 137 -1.67 8.10 2.94
N CYS A 138 -1.06 6.95 2.63
CA CYS A 138 0.07 6.86 1.70
C CYS A 138 -0.28 6.00 0.49
N SER A 139 0.18 6.40 -0.70
CA SER A 139 0.24 5.47 -1.85
C SER A 139 1.67 4.97 -2.03
N CYS A 140 1.90 3.73 -1.61
CA CYS A 140 3.21 3.12 -1.45
C CYS A 140 3.61 2.28 -2.68
N CYS A 141 4.86 2.39 -3.09
CA CYS A 141 5.47 1.51 -4.08
C CYS A 141 6.51 0.61 -3.41
N PRO A 142 6.63 -0.67 -3.81
CA PRO A 142 7.56 -1.60 -3.17
C PRO A 142 9.02 -1.22 -3.41
N CYS A 143 9.33 -0.38 -4.41
CA CYS A 143 10.70 0.02 -4.78
C CYS A 143 11.28 1.16 -3.94
N CYS A 144 10.45 2.05 -3.39
CA CYS A 144 10.94 3.21 -2.62
C CYS A 144 10.46 3.21 -1.17
N CYS A 145 9.21 2.80 -0.91
CA CYS A 145 8.63 2.87 0.42
C CYS A 145 9.39 1.99 1.40
N HIS A 146 9.85 2.58 2.50
CA HIS A 146 10.55 1.88 3.57
C HIS A 146 9.71 0.72 4.12
N THR A 147 8.50 1.02 4.60
CA THR A 147 7.58 0.05 5.20
C THR A 147 7.22 -1.08 4.24
N LEU A 148 6.66 -0.76 3.05
CA LEU A 148 6.22 -1.79 2.11
C LEU A 148 7.39 -2.63 1.59
N SER A 149 8.56 -2.02 1.35
CA SER A 149 9.77 -2.74 0.95
C SER A 149 10.19 -3.74 2.03
N GLY A 150 10.28 -3.30 3.29
CA GLY A 150 10.64 -4.16 4.41
C GLY A 150 9.65 -5.31 4.60
N LEU A 151 8.36 -5.01 4.68
CA LEU A 151 7.32 -6.01 4.89
C LEU A 151 7.32 -7.12 3.82
N LEU A 152 7.56 -6.76 2.56
CA LEU A 152 7.63 -7.74 1.47
C LEU A 152 8.93 -8.55 1.51
N ARG A 153 10.08 -7.91 1.73
CA ARG A 153 11.40 -8.57 1.71
C ARG A 153 11.60 -9.49 2.91
N LEU A 154 11.01 -9.15 4.03
CA LEU A 154 11.13 -9.90 5.27
C LEU A 154 10.00 -10.93 5.44
N GLY A 155 9.03 -10.98 4.52
CA GLY A 155 7.89 -11.88 4.61
C GLY A 155 6.90 -11.53 5.73
N LEU A 156 6.93 -10.28 6.22
CA LEU A 156 6.17 -9.81 7.39
C LEU A 156 4.81 -9.21 7.04
N ALA A 157 4.53 -9.00 5.74
CA ALA A 157 3.24 -8.49 5.29
C ALA A 157 2.02 -9.23 5.90
N PRO A 158 1.97 -10.58 6.01
CA PRO A 158 0.82 -11.29 6.59
C PRO A 158 0.63 -11.07 8.09
N VAL A 159 1.66 -10.63 8.80
CA VAL A 159 1.63 -10.40 10.25
C VAL A 159 1.30 -8.94 10.57
N VAL A 160 1.77 -8.00 9.75
CA VAL A 160 1.65 -6.56 10.01
C VAL A 160 0.47 -5.93 9.28
N LEU A 161 0.19 -6.33 8.03
CA LEU A 161 -0.84 -5.69 7.23
C LEU A 161 -2.20 -6.36 7.46
N THR A 162 -3.19 -5.54 7.76
CA THR A 162 -4.59 -5.98 7.78
C THR A 162 -5.34 -5.45 6.56
N SER A 163 -6.39 -6.17 6.18
CA SER A 163 -7.30 -5.74 5.12
C SER A 163 -8.70 -6.30 5.36
N GLY A 164 -9.71 -5.47 5.12
CA GLY A 164 -11.11 -5.89 5.19
C GLY A 164 -11.61 -6.57 3.92
N LYS A 165 -10.80 -6.64 2.86
CA LYS A 165 -11.20 -7.19 1.55
C LYS A 165 -10.17 -8.16 0.99
N VAL A 166 -10.64 -9.04 0.12
CA VAL A 166 -9.85 -10.02 -0.65
C VAL A 166 -10.30 -9.98 -2.11
N ALA A 167 -9.41 -10.29 -3.05
CA ALA A 167 -9.80 -10.40 -4.45
C ALA A 167 -10.49 -11.74 -4.71
N VAL A 168 -11.51 -11.74 -5.57
CA VAL A 168 -12.25 -12.94 -5.98
C VAL A 168 -12.30 -12.98 -7.49
N ASP A 169 -12.00 -14.16 -8.05
CA ASP A 169 -11.93 -14.38 -9.48
C ASP A 169 -13.20 -15.05 -10.02
N ASP A 170 -13.63 -14.60 -11.19
CA ASP A 170 -14.63 -15.24 -12.03
C ASP A 170 -13.93 -16.17 -13.02
N SER A 171 -14.02 -17.48 -12.79
CA SER A 171 -13.35 -18.49 -13.61
C SER A 171 -13.91 -18.59 -15.03
N GLU A 172 -15.17 -18.19 -15.26
CA GLU A 172 -15.78 -18.25 -16.59
C GLU A 172 -15.28 -17.11 -17.49
N ARG A 173 -14.92 -15.98 -16.87
CA ARG A 173 -14.40 -14.81 -17.58
C ARG A 173 -12.88 -14.76 -17.66
N CYS A 174 -12.18 -15.46 -16.77
CA CYS A 174 -10.72 -15.43 -16.71
C CYS A 174 -10.10 -16.09 -17.94
N THR A 175 -9.23 -15.36 -18.64
CA THR A 175 -8.52 -15.84 -19.83
C THR A 175 -7.10 -16.34 -19.55
N ASN A 176 -6.69 -16.40 -18.28
CA ASN A 176 -5.32 -16.72 -17.86
C ASN A 176 -4.23 -15.82 -18.49
N CYS A 177 -4.57 -14.59 -18.89
CA CYS A 177 -3.63 -13.68 -19.56
C CYS A 177 -2.46 -13.17 -18.69
N GLY A 178 -2.53 -13.34 -17.36
CA GLY A 178 -1.45 -12.96 -16.44
C GLY A 178 -1.30 -11.46 -16.14
N THR A 179 -2.13 -10.57 -16.69
CA THR A 179 -2.02 -9.12 -16.43
C THR A 179 -2.08 -8.79 -14.93
N CYS A 180 -2.97 -9.44 -14.19
CA CYS A 180 -3.11 -9.28 -12.74
C CYS A 180 -1.88 -9.75 -11.94
N VAL A 181 -1.11 -10.71 -12.46
CA VAL A 181 0.13 -11.20 -11.83
C VAL A 181 1.17 -10.09 -11.80
N SER A 182 1.36 -9.37 -12.91
CA SER A 182 2.34 -8.28 -13.00
C SER A 182 2.04 -7.07 -12.11
N ARG A 183 0.78 -6.91 -11.68
CA ARG A 183 0.34 -5.82 -10.79
C ARG A 183 0.33 -6.23 -9.30
N CYS A 184 0.47 -7.51 -8.98
CA CYS A 184 0.32 -7.99 -7.61
C CYS A 184 1.61 -7.82 -6.80
N VAL A 185 1.75 -6.69 -6.08
CA VAL A 185 2.95 -6.42 -5.26
C VAL A 185 3.15 -7.42 -4.11
N PHE A 186 2.08 -8.08 -3.67
CA PHE A 186 2.08 -9.07 -2.59
C PHE A 186 2.32 -10.50 -3.07
N ARG A 187 2.43 -10.73 -4.38
CA ARG A 187 2.58 -12.06 -5.00
C ARG A 187 1.52 -13.07 -4.56
N ALA A 188 0.29 -12.59 -4.35
CA ALA A 188 -0.88 -13.44 -4.18
C ALA A 188 -1.28 -14.14 -5.49
N ARG A 189 -0.78 -13.68 -6.64
CA ARG A 189 -1.13 -14.22 -7.97
C ARG A 189 0.14 -14.60 -8.71
N MET A 190 0.13 -15.74 -9.40
CA MET A 190 1.26 -16.23 -10.19
C MET A 190 0.78 -17.04 -11.41
N MET A 191 1.62 -17.17 -12.44
CA MET A 191 1.36 -18.09 -13.55
C MET A 191 2.04 -19.42 -13.28
N VAL A 192 1.28 -20.51 -13.32
CA VAL A 192 1.77 -21.91 -13.17
C VAL A 192 1.25 -22.70 -14.36
N ASP A 193 2.16 -23.22 -15.19
CA ASP A 193 1.82 -24.02 -16.38
C ASP A 193 0.77 -23.36 -17.30
N GLY A 194 0.87 -22.03 -17.46
CA GLY A 194 -0.06 -21.25 -18.30
C GLY A 194 -1.40 -20.94 -17.64
N VAL A 195 -1.62 -21.33 -16.39
CA VAL A 195 -2.82 -21.07 -15.60
C VAL A 195 -2.52 -20.05 -14.51
N MET A 196 -3.44 -19.11 -14.28
CA MET A 196 -3.33 -18.14 -13.21
C MET A 196 -3.69 -18.82 -11.88
N ALA A 197 -2.71 -18.93 -10.99
CA ALA A 197 -2.88 -19.42 -9.63
C ALA A 197 -3.03 -18.24 -8.65
N TYR A 198 -3.91 -18.41 -7.67
CA TYR A 198 -4.25 -17.40 -6.67
C TYR A 198 -4.15 -17.95 -5.24
N ASP A 199 -3.39 -17.26 -4.40
CA ASP A 199 -3.20 -17.52 -2.97
C ASP A 199 -3.89 -16.41 -2.16
N PRO A 200 -5.11 -16.64 -1.65
CA PRO A 200 -5.85 -15.63 -0.89
C PRO A 200 -5.20 -15.27 0.44
N ALA A 201 -4.34 -16.13 1.01
CA ALA A 201 -3.65 -15.84 2.28
C ALA A 201 -2.64 -14.69 2.13
N LYS A 202 -2.14 -14.45 0.92
CA LYS A 202 -1.24 -13.33 0.59
C LYS A 202 -1.97 -12.11 0.04
N CYS A 203 -3.30 -12.14 -0.04
CA CYS A 203 -4.07 -11.05 -0.61
C CYS A 203 -4.56 -10.07 0.48
N PHE A 204 -4.18 -8.81 0.30
CA PHE A 204 -4.57 -7.70 1.17
C PHE A 204 -5.59 -6.76 0.50
N GLY A 205 -6.27 -7.20 -0.55
CA GLY A 205 -7.41 -6.48 -1.11
C GLY A 205 -7.11 -5.11 -1.74
N CYS A 206 -5.88 -4.84 -2.19
CA CYS A 206 -5.50 -3.51 -2.75
C CYS A 206 -6.20 -3.12 -4.06
N GLY A 207 -6.94 -4.03 -4.70
CA GLY A 207 -7.73 -3.71 -5.90
C GLY A 207 -6.94 -3.47 -7.20
N LEU A 208 -5.61 -3.43 -7.19
CA LEU A 208 -4.80 -3.23 -8.42
C LEU A 208 -5.08 -4.28 -9.52
N CYS A 209 -5.38 -5.52 -9.12
CA CYS A 209 -5.76 -6.58 -10.06
C CYS A 209 -7.16 -6.39 -10.65
N VAL A 210 -8.08 -5.73 -9.94
CA VAL A 210 -9.44 -5.44 -10.40
C VAL A 210 -9.40 -4.43 -11.54
N SER A 211 -8.77 -3.28 -11.31
CA SER A 211 -8.72 -2.20 -12.31
C SER A 211 -7.91 -2.54 -13.56
N THR A 212 -6.97 -3.49 -13.48
CA THR A 212 -6.12 -3.86 -14.61
C THR A 212 -6.66 -5.04 -15.43
N CYS A 213 -7.67 -5.77 -14.96
CA CYS A 213 -8.12 -7.00 -15.60
C CYS A 213 -8.87 -6.70 -16.89
N PRO A 214 -8.34 -7.05 -18.08
CA PRO A 214 -9.01 -6.71 -19.34
C PRO A 214 -10.33 -7.45 -19.54
N ALA A 215 -10.51 -8.61 -18.89
CA ALA A 215 -11.74 -9.39 -18.93
C ALA A 215 -12.77 -8.95 -17.88
N ASN A 216 -12.43 -8.02 -16.99
CA ASN A 216 -13.19 -7.67 -15.78
C ASN A 216 -13.61 -8.92 -14.98
N ALA A 217 -12.69 -9.88 -14.85
CA ALA A 217 -12.90 -11.18 -14.20
C ALA A 217 -12.54 -11.18 -12.70
N ILE A 218 -12.27 -10.02 -12.10
CA ILE A 218 -11.79 -9.93 -10.71
C ILE A 218 -12.61 -8.87 -9.98
N THR A 219 -13.07 -9.18 -8.78
CA THR A 219 -13.79 -8.25 -7.89
C THR A 219 -13.15 -8.25 -6.49
N LEU A 220 -13.54 -7.31 -5.63
CA LEU A 220 -13.20 -7.34 -4.20
C LEU A 220 -14.41 -7.80 -3.38
N ALA A 221 -14.19 -8.75 -2.48
CA ALA A 221 -15.18 -9.22 -1.51
C ALA A 221 -14.69 -8.98 -0.08
N ARG A 222 -15.60 -8.94 0.89
CA ARG A 222 -15.24 -8.84 2.31
C ARG A 222 -14.43 -10.07 2.72
N LYS A 223 -13.34 -9.84 3.45
CA LYS A 223 -12.56 -10.91 4.07
C LYS A 223 -13.36 -11.44 5.27
N VAL A 224 -13.78 -12.70 5.19
CA VAL A 224 -14.54 -13.40 6.24
C VAL A 224 -13.57 -13.91 7.30
#